data_AF-A0A8K1C792-F1
#
_entry.id   AF-A0A8K1C792-F1
#
_cell.length_a   1.000
_cell.length_b   1.000
_cell.length_c   1.000
_cell.angle_alpha   90.00
_cell.angle_beta   90.00
_cell.angle_gamma   90.00
#
_symmetry.space_group_name_H-M   'P 1'
#
loop_
_entity.id
_entity.type
_entity.pdbx_description
1 polymer ?
#
loop_
_entity_poly.entity_id
_entity_poly.type
_entity_poly.pdbx_seq_one_letter_code
_entity_poly.pdbx_strand_id
1 'polypeptide(L)'
;MSQARVAAVARGSMEVFDDVQRTRHQIETDFTRYDDRQVRFKKQFDRETRRHNHAISSLACAINSTPGSNAVLFAREDNDDFEEIPAGGSNRRGSVVMQQLRRLRDPHAQRRREQLQCFYLPPVATTDLICDTCGSFRTAAIVHPLPEPWEEFVCEDNGKRYYYHRLTKQILWTPPPEASPFSVFVFERTNSVFTVCRCIPSQERRKRCMQKFRMYALETARQETEKRNRQLHGAFKTLAYKVIKRK
;
A
#
# COMPACT_ATOMS: atom_id res chain seq x y z
N MET A 1 56.71 -15.58 -19.08
CA MET A 1 55.47 -15.52 -18.27
C MET A 1 54.64 -16.75 -18.59
N SER A 2 54.33 -17.58 -17.60
CA SER A 2 53.94 -18.98 -17.77
C SER A 2 52.49 -19.18 -18.23
N GLN A 3 52.28 -20.14 -19.14
CA GLN A 3 50.97 -20.57 -19.66
C GLN A 3 49.94 -20.88 -18.54
N ALA A 4 50.40 -21.28 -17.35
CA ALA A 4 49.56 -21.56 -16.19
C ALA A 4 48.74 -20.36 -15.70
N ARG A 5 49.27 -19.13 -15.77
CA ARG A 5 48.53 -17.92 -15.36
C ARG A 5 47.41 -17.56 -16.34
N VAL A 6 47.62 -17.78 -17.63
CA VAL A 6 46.60 -17.51 -18.67
C VAL A 6 45.41 -18.47 -18.51
N ALA A 7 45.67 -19.75 -18.22
CA ALA A 7 44.63 -20.75 -17.98
C ALA A 7 43.83 -20.51 -16.68
N ALA A 8 44.43 -19.87 -15.66
CA ALA A 8 43.70 -19.50 -14.43
C ALA A 8 42.76 -18.31 -14.66
N VAL A 9 43.21 -17.29 -15.42
CA VAL A 9 42.39 -16.12 -15.77
C VAL A 9 41.22 -16.52 -16.69
N ALA A 10 41.46 -17.41 -17.66
CA ALA A 10 40.38 -17.90 -18.53
C ALA A 10 39.31 -18.69 -17.76
N ARG A 11 39.70 -19.52 -16.78
CA ARG A 11 38.74 -20.23 -15.91
C ARG A 11 37.91 -19.28 -15.04
N GLY A 12 38.55 -18.27 -14.44
CA GLY A 12 37.82 -17.23 -13.70
C GLY A 12 36.83 -16.46 -14.56
N SER A 13 37.17 -16.16 -15.82
CA SER A 13 36.23 -15.48 -16.73
C SER A 13 35.02 -16.33 -17.13
N MET A 14 35.17 -17.65 -17.18
CA MET A 14 34.09 -18.56 -17.54
C MET A 14 33.08 -18.71 -16.41
N GLU A 15 33.55 -18.81 -15.16
CA GLU A 15 32.69 -18.85 -13.97
C GLU A 15 31.86 -17.57 -13.82
N VAL A 16 32.48 -16.40 -14.05
CA VAL A 16 31.77 -15.10 -14.02
C VAL A 16 30.70 -15.05 -15.12
N PHE A 17 30.98 -15.58 -16.31
CA PHE A 17 30.00 -15.61 -17.39
C PHE A 17 28.79 -16.49 -17.06
N ASP A 18 29.03 -17.67 -16.47
CA ASP A 18 27.96 -18.57 -16.02
C ASP A 18 27.10 -17.95 -14.91
N ASP A 19 27.71 -17.21 -13.97
CA ASP A 19 26.98 -16.47 -12.94
C ASP A 19 26.11 -15.35 -13.52
N VAL A 20 26.59 -14.64 -14.53
CA VAL A 20 25.79 -13.61 -15.23
C VAL A 20 24.59 -14.24 -15.94
N GLN A 21 24.77 -15.39 -16.59
CA GLN A 21 23.65 -16.10 -17.25
C GLN A 21 22.62 -16.63 -16.23
N ARG A 22 23.07 -17.18 -15.10
CA ARG A 22 22.19 -17.59 -14.00
C ARG A 22 21.38 -16.41 -13.46
N THR A 23 22.04 -15.28 -13.22
CA THR A 23 21.39 -14.07 -12.70
C THR A 23 20.36 -13.53 -13.69
N ARG A 24 20.69 -13.50 -14.99
CA ARG A 24 19.75 -13.09 -16.04
C ARG A 24 18.50 -13.97 -16.04
N HIS A 25 18.66 -15.29 -16.02
CA HIS A 25 17.54 -16.23 -16.03
C HIS A 25 16.66 -16.11 -14.78
N GLN A 26 17.27 -15.87 -13.61
CA GLN A 26 16.55 -15.64 -12.37
C GLN A 26 15.70 -14.37 -12.45
N ILE A 27 16.26 -13.27 -12.96
CA ILE A 27 15.54 -12.00 -13.15
C ILE A 27 14.35 -12.18 -14.10
N GLU A 28 14.54 -12.88 -15.22
CA GLU A 28 13.47 -13.15 -16.20
C GLU A 28 12.34 -14.00 -15.59
N THR A 29 12.70 -15.00 -14.78
CA THR A 29 11.75 -15.82 -14.02
C THR A 29 10.98 -15.00 -12.98
N ASP A 30 11.64 -14.03 -12.32
CA ASP A 30 10.98 -13.19 -11.33
C ASP A 30 10.04 -12.16 -11.98
N PHE A 31 10.38 -11.63 -13.16
CA PHE A 31 9.48 -10.77 -13.93
C PHE A 31 8.23 -11.51 -14.40
N THR A 32 8.38 -12.72 -14.95
CA THR A 32 7.22 -13.53 -15.37
C THR A 32 6.32 -13.88 -14.18
N ARG A 33 6.88 -14.26 -13.03
CA ARG A 33 6.13 -14.49 -11.78
C ARG A 33 5.43 -13.23 -11.25
N TYR A 34 6.01 -12.05 -11.49
CA TYR A 34 5.41 -10.78 -11.11
C TYR A 34 4.21 -10.45 -12.00
N ASP A 35 4.35 -10.62 -13.32
CA ASP A 35 3.28 -10.41 -14.29
C ASP A 35 2.09 -11.32 -14.04
N ASP A 36 2.31 -12.59 -13.74
CA ASP A 36 1.26 -13.53 -13.37
C ASP A 36 0.49 -13.08 -12.13
N ARG A 37 1.20 -12.57 -11.12
CA ARG A 37 0.57 -12.02 -9.90
C ARG A 37 -0.27 -10.78 -10.21
N GLN A 38 0.22 -9.89 -11.09
CA GLN A 38 -0.52 -8.72 -11.54
C GLN A 38 -1.79 -9.11 -12.32
N VAL A 39 -1.70 -10.10 -13.20
CA VAL A 39 -2.86 -10.63 -13.96
C VAL A 39 -3.90 -11.23 -13.01
N ARG A 40 -3.48 -12.00 -12.01
CA ARG A 40 -4.38 -12.56 -10.98
C ARG A 40 -5.06 -11.47 -10.17
N PHE A 41 -4.29 -10.47 -9.73
CA PHE A 41 -4.83 -9.32 -9.01
C PHE A 41 -5.86 -8.56 -9.84
N LYS A 42 -5.54 -8.23 -11.11
CA LYS A 42 -6.46 -7.57 -12.04
C LYS A 42 -7.74 -8.37 -12.25
N LYS A 43 -7.64 -9.68 -12.51
CA LYS A 43 -8.81 -10.56 -12.65
C LYS A 43 -9.69 -10.57 -11.40
N GLN A 44 -9.08 -10.56 -10.21
CA GLN A 44 -9.80 -10.53 -8.94
C GLN A 44 -10.48 -9.19 -8.71
N PHE A 45 -9.78 -8.09 -9.00
CA PHE A 45 -10.33 -6.73 -8.93
C PHE A 45 -11.53 -6.58 -9.87
N ASP A 46 -11.40 -6.96 -11.14
CA ASP A 46 -12.49 -6.88 -12.12
C ASP A 46 -13.71 -7.73 -11.74
N ARG A 47 -13.48 -8.87 -11.07
CA ARG A 47 -14.56 -9.71 -10.53
C ARG A 47 -15.29 -8.98 -9.39
N GLU A 48 -14.55 -8.33 -8.51
CA GLU A 48 -15.11 -7.62 -7.37
C GLU A 48 -15.84 -6.33 -7.79
N THR A 49 -15.28 -5.58 -8.73
CA THR A 49 -15.95 -4.41 -9.34
C THR A 49 -17.26 -4.81 -10.01
N ARG A 50 -17.28 -5.93 -10.75
CA ARG A 50 -18.53 -6.46 -11.34
C ARG A 50 -19.57 -6.82 -10.28
N ARG A 51 -19.15 -7.45 -9.18
CA ARG A 51 -20.05 -7.74 -8.05
C ARG A 51 -20.61 -6.46 -7.42
N HIS A 52 -19.79 -5.44 -7.24
CA HIS A 52 -20.20 -4.16 -6.67
C HIS A 52 -21.19 -3.43 -7.59
N ASN A 53 -20.90 -3.36 -8.89
CA ASN A 53 -21.80 -2.77 -9.88
C ASN A 53 -23.14 -3.51 -9.97
N HIS A 54 -23.12 -4.84 -9.90
CA HIS A 54 -24.34 -5.63 -9.85
C HIS A 54 -25.14 -5.35 -8.57
N ALA A 55 -24.49 -5.21 -7.42
CA ALA A 55 -25.16 -4.88 -6.16
C ALA A 55 -25.79 -3.47 -6.21
N ILE A 56 -25.10 -2.47 -6.77
CA ILE A 56 -25.63 -1.12 -6.96
C ILE A 56 -26.82 -1.13 -7.92
N SER A 57 -26.69 -1.82 -9.06
CA SER A 57 -27.78 -1.92 -10.04
C SER A 57 -29.00 -2.63 -9.46
N SER A 58 -28.80 -3.72 -8.70
CA SER A 58 -29.87 -4.43 -8.02
C SER A 58 -30.57 -3.55 -6.98
N LEU A 59 -29.81 -2.72 -6.25
CA LEU A 59 -30.37 -1.79 -5.27
C LEU A 59 -31.18 -0.68 -5.95
N ALA A 60 -30.69 -0.13 -7.06
CA ALA A 60 -31.42 0.86 -7.85
C ALA A 60 -32.75 0.31 -8.40
N CYS A 61 -32.75 -0.94 -8.89
CA CYS A 61 -33.97 -1.61 -9.34
C CYS A 61 -34.96 -1.86 -8.19
N ALA A 62 -34.48 -2.22 -6.99
CA ALA A 62 -35.33 -2.43 -5.82
C ALA A 62 -36.00 -1.13 -5.35
N ILE A 63 -35.29 0.01 -5.40
CA ILE A 63 -35.83 1.32 -5.04
C ILE A 63 -36.93 1.74 -6.03
N ASN A 64 -36.70 1.58 -7.33
CA ASN A 64 -37.64 2.01 -8.39
C ASN A 64 -38.88 1.10 -8.52
N SER A 65 -38.84 -0.13 -8.00
CA SER A 65 -39.99 -1.05 -8.05
C SER A 65 -41.00 -0.81 -6.92
N THR A 66 -40.75 0.17 -6.05
CA THR A 66 -41.66 0.54 -4.96
C THR A 66 -42.57 1.67 -5.45
N PRO A 67 -43.88 1.46 -5.65
CA PRO A 67 -44.77 2.53 -6.11
C PRO A 67 -44.92 3.54 -4.97
N GLY A 68 -44.39 4.75 -5.14
CA GLY A 68 -44.59 5.87 -4.22
C GLY A 68 -43.35 6.63 -3.73
N SER A 69 -42.12 6.22 -4.07
CA SER A 69 -40.91 6.93 -3.62
C SER A 69 -40.28 7.76 -4.73
N ASN A 70 -40.79 8.97 -4.91
CA ASN A 70 -40.04 10.02 -5.60
C ASN A 70 -38.96 10.57 -4.66
N ALA A 71 -37.71 10.48 -5.12
CA ALA A 71 -36.58 11.36 -4.81
C ALA A 71 -36.24 11.64 -3.33
N VAL A 72 -35.30 10.86 -2.76
CA VAL A 72 -34.44 11.33 -1.67
C VAL A 72 -33.00 10.88 -1.91
N LEU A 73 -32.31 11.60 -2.78
CA LEU A 73 -30.86 11.73 -2.71
C LEU A 73 -30.61 13.21 -3.02
N PHE A 74 -29.98 13.95 -2.10
CA PHE A 74 -29.72 15.40 -2.10
C PHE A 74 -30.79 16.30 -1.42
N ALA A 75 -30.93 16.18 -0.10
CA ALA A 75 -31.35 17.28 0.79
C ALA A 75 -30.57 17.09 2.10
N ARG A 76 -29.46 17.82 2.31
CA ARG A 76 -29.35 19.14 2.95
C ARG A 76 -29.85 19.08 4.41
N GLU A 77 -28.87 18.98 5.31
CA GLU A 77 -29.01 19.29 6.74
C GLU A 77 -29.43 20.76 6.86
N ASP A 78 -30.49 21.04 7.63
CA ASP A 78 -30.68 22.26 8.42
C ASP A 78 -31.97 22.13 9.27
N ASN A 79 -31.81 22.41 10.57
CA ASN A 79 -32.79 22.85 11.58
C ASN A 79 -33.78 21.86 12.23
N ASP A 80 -33.48 21.61 13.51
CA ASP A 80 -34.27 21.77 14.74
C ASP A 80 -35.82 21.80 14.73
N ASP A 81 -36.30 21.20 15.83
CA ASP A 81 -37.60 21.28 16.50
C ASP A 81 -38.80 20.46 15.96
N PHE A 82 -39.26 19.57 16.86
CA PHE A 82 -40.64 19.32 17.28
C PHE A 82 -41.25 17.92 17.05
N GLU A 83 -41.85 17.46 18.16
CA GLU A 83 -42.93 16.48 18.34
C GLU A 83 -42.66 14.96 18.38
N GLU A 84 -42.85 14.41 19.60
CA GLU A 84 -43.12 13.00 19.89
C GLU A 84 -44.40 12.53 19.18
N ILE A 85 -44.25 11.56 18.28
CA ILE A 85 -45.36 10.82 17.66
C ILE A 85 -45.40 9.40 18.26
N PRO A 86 -46.59 8.89 18.64
CA PRO A 86 -46.72 7.67 19.44
C PRO A 86 -46.39 6.39 18.65
N ALA A 87 -45.89 5.42 19.40
CA ALA A 87 -45.52 4.09 18.97
C ALA A 87 -46.71 3.30 18.39
N GLY A 88 -46.71 3.09 17.08
CA GLY A 88 -47.65 2.19 16.42
C GLY A 88 -47.34 2.00 14.95
N GLY A 89 -46.54 0.99 14.60
CA GLY A 89 -46.44 0.59 13.20
C GLY A 89 -45.21 -0.21 12.78
N SER A 90 -45.38 -1.53 12.72
CA SER A 90 -44.76 -2.45 11.75
C SER A 90 -43.22 -2.57 11.69
N ASN A 91 -42.77 -3.53 12.49
CA ASN A 91 -41.42 -4.13 12.56
C ASN A 91 -41.03 -4.92 11.28
N ARG A 92 -40.84 -4.25 10.12
CA ARG A 92 -40.29 -4.92 8.91
C ARG A 92 -39.17 -4.19 8.14
N ARG A 93 -38.79 -2.96 8.55
CA ARG A 93 -37.70 -2.20 7.88
C ARG A 93 -36.30 -2.36 8.48
N GLY A 94 -36.18 -2.95 9.69
CA GLY A 94 -34.87 -3.16 10.35
C GLY A 94 -34.01 -4.30 9.78
N SER A 95 -34.55 -5.12 8.86
CA SER A 95 -33.88 -6.37 8.45
C SER A 95 -32.79 -6.17 7.38
N VAL A 96 -33.00 -5.30 6.39
CA VAL A 96 -32.08 -5.17 5.24
C VAL A 96 -30.79 -4.44 5.62
N VAL A 97 -30.88 -3.40 6.45
CA VAL A 97 -29.70 -2.64 6.93
C VAL A 97 -28.83 -3.51 7.84
N MET A 98 -29.43 -4.29 8.75
CA MET A 98 -28.69 -5.25 9.59
C MET A 98 -28.09 -6.41 8.78
N GLN A 99 -28.74 -6.84 7.70
CA GLN A 99 -28.21 -7.89 6.81
C GLN A 99 -27.08 -7.37 5.90
N GLN A 100 -27.09 -6.07 5.54
CA GLN A 100 -25.98 -5.39 4.87
C GLN A 100 -24.79 -5.14 5.81
N LEU A 101 -25.02 -4.77 7.07
CA LEU A 101 -23.96 -4.63 8.08
C LEU A 101 -23.30 -5.98 8.42
N ARG A 102 -24.04 -7.10 8.38
CA ARG A 102 -23.46 -8.45 8.51
C ARG A 102 -22.58 -8.85 7.32
N ARG A 103 -22.85 -8.37 6.10
CA ARG A 103 -22.00 -8.63 4.91
C ARG A 103 -20.71 -7.81 4.89
N LEU A 104 -20.66 -6.67 5.59
CA LEU A 104 -19.42 -5.90 5.81
C LEU A 104 -18.47 -6.55 6.84
N ARG A 105 -18.93 -7.58 7.56
CA ARG A 105 -18.15 -8.35 8.54
C ARG A 105 -17.61 -9.66 7.94
N ASP A 106 -17.27 -9.65 6.64
CA ASP A 106 -16.57 -10.78 6.01
C ASP A 106 -15.15 -10.90 6.60
N PRO A 107 -14.81 -12.00 7.27
CA PRO A 107 -13.49 -12.19 7.90
C PRO A 107 -12.32 -12.04 6.92
N HIS A 108 -12.53 -12.31 5.63
CA HIS A 108 -11.51 -12.11 4.60
C HIS A 108 -11.43 -10.66 4.11
N ALA A 109 -12.53 -9.92 4.14
CA ALA A 109 -12.50 -8.48 3.89
C ALA A 109 -11.82 -7.76 5.06
N GLN A 110 -12.09 -8.18 6.30
CA GLN A 110 -11.47 -7.65 7.51
C GLN A 110 -9.95 -7.86 7.51
N ARG A 111 -9.46 -9.07 7.24
CA ARG A 111 -8.02 -9.35 7.09
C ARG A 111 -7.35 -8.54 5.99
N ARG A 112 -8.02 -8.34 4.85
CA ARG A 112 -7.51 -7.46 3.78
C ARG A 112 -7.50 -6.00 4.20
N ARG A 113 -8.50 -5.55 4.95
CA ARG A 113 -8.54 -4.21 5.51
C ARG A 113 -7.42 -3.98 6.53
N GLU A 114 -7.10 -4.96 7.36
CA GLU A 114 -5.96 -4.94 8.29
C GLU A 114 -4.62 -4.93 7.54
N GLN A 115 -4.48 -5.74 6.48
CA GLN A 115 -3.29 -5.72 5.62
C GLN A 115 -3.11 -4.41 4.85
N LEU A 116 -4.22 -3.73 4.52
CA LEU A 116 -4.22 -2.45 3.81
C LEU A 116 -4.27 -1.25 4.77
N GLN A 117 -4.55 -1.45 6.05
CA GLN A 117 -4.67 -0.38 7.05
C GLN A 117 -3.36 0.41 7.14
N CYS A 118 -2.21 -0.25 7.04
CA CYS A 118 -0.91 0.42 6.99
C CYS A 118 -0.70 1.33 5.76
N PHE A 119 -1.55 1.26 4.73
CA PHE A 119 -1.55 2.17 3.58
C PHE A 119 -2.51 3.36 3.73
N TYR A 120 -3.53 3.25 4.58
CA TYR A 120 -4.65 4.20 4.65
C TYR A 120 -4.94 4.77 6.04
N LEU A 121 -4.35 4.25 7.12
CA LEU A 121 -4.35 5.00 8.37
C LEU A 121 -3.58 6.29 8.14
N PRO A 122 -4.13 7.45 8.57
CA PRO A 122 -3.33 8.65 8.72
C PRO A 122 -2.10 8.24 9.55
N PRO A 123 -0.88 8.58 9.11
CA PRO A 123 0.30 8.28 9.88
C PRO A 123 0.07 8.83 11.29
N VAL A 124 -0.07 7.93 12.25
CA VAL A 124 0.00 8.31 13.66
C VAL A 124 1.38 8.92 13.80
N ALA A 125 1.52 10.06 14.49
CA ALA A 125 2.76 10.87 14.49
C ALA A 125 4.05 10.04 14.73
N THR A 126 3.95 8.90 15.41
CA THR A 126 5.03 7.93 15.63
C THR A 126 5.54 7.23 14.36
N THR A 127 4.65 6.92 13.41
CA THR A 127 5.00 6.26 12.13
C THR A 127 5.79 7.15 11.17
N ASP A 128 5.75 8.48 11.34
CA ASP A 128 6.57 9.43 10.58
C ASP A 128 8.00 9.53 11.12
N LEU A 129 8.24 9.12 12.37
CA LEU A 129 9.57 9.16 12.99
C LEU A 129 10.32 7.85 12.80
N ILE A 130 9.62 6.72 12.95
CA ILE A 130 10.20 5.38 12.93
C ILE A 130 9.64 4.58 11.75
N CYS A 131 10.48 3.76 11.12
CA CYS A 131 10.05 2.86 10.06
C CYS A 131 9.43 1.58 10.62
N ASP A 132 8.21 1.27 10.19
CA ASP A 132 7.47 0.09 10.66
C ASP A 132 8.15 -1.24 10.29
N THR A 133 8.94 -1.26 9.21
CA THR A 133 9.62 -2.46 8.71
C THR A 133 10.89 -2.76 9.49
N CYS A 134 11.72 -1.74 9.72
CA CYS A 134 13.07 -1.91 10.25
C CYS A 134 13.19 -1.49 11.74
N GLY A 135 12.20 -0.75 12.26
CA GLY A 135 12.22 -0.20 13.61
C GLY A 135 13.22 0.95 13.81
N SER A 136 13.91 1.41 12.77
CA SER A 136 14.90 2.50 12.83
C SER A 136 14.29 3.87 12.52
N PHE A 137 15.01 4.94 12.88
CA PHE A 137 14.61 6.31 12.56
C PHE A 137 14.56 6.55 11.05
N ARG A 138 13.56 7.26 10.55
CA ARG A 138 13.42 7.52 9.10
C ARG A 138 14.42 8.53 8.55
N THR A 139 14.85 9.47 9.37
CA THR A 139 15.78 10.55 8.98
C THR A 139 16.77 10.80 10.11
N ALA A 140 18.03 11.10 9.78
CA ALA A 140 19.06 11.43 10.76
C ALA A 140 18.69 12.64 11.65
N ALA A 141 17.94 13.61 11.11
CA ALA A 141 17.50 14.80 11.83
C ALA A 141 16.53 14.53 12.99
N ILE A 142 15.89 13.36 13.00
CA ILE A 142 14.91 12.97 14.04
C ILE A 142 15.60 12.18 15.17
N VAL A 143 16.85 11.77 14.96
CA VAL A 143 17.60 11.00 15.94
C VAL A 143 17.85 11.88 17.15
N HIS A 144 17.33 11.48 18.29
CA HIS A 144 17.52 12.23 19.53
C HIS A 144 18.91 11.91 20.08
N PRO A 145 19.74 12.92 20.36
CA PRO A 145 21.04 12.70 20.99
C PRO A 145 20.84 12.05 22.36
N LEU A 146 21.85 11.29 22.80
CA LEU A 146 21.89 10.79 24.17
C LEU A 146 21.97 11.98 25.15
N PRO A 147 21.37 11.86 26.34
CA PRO A 147 21.51 12.88 27.37
C PRO A 147 22.98 13.01 27.77
N GLU A 148 23.50 14.24 27.85
CA GLU A 148 24.86 14.47 28.33
C GLU A 148 24.92 14.10 29.82
N PRO A 149 25.92 13.31 30.28
CA PRO A 149 27.22 13.04 29.67
C PRO A 149 27.39 11.59 29.15
N TRP A 150 26.35 11.00 28.57
CA TRP A 150 26.40 9.64 28.00
C TRP A 150 26.92 9.63 26.56
N GLU A 151 27.79 8.68 26.27
CA GLU A 151 28.34 8.43 24.92
C GLU A 151 28.14 6.96 24.54
N GLU A 152 27.87 6.69 23.25
CA GLU A 152 27.75 5.33 22.72
C GLU A 152 29.08 4.87 22.13
N PHE A 153 29.51 3.68 22.53
CA PHE A 153 30.70 2.99 22.02
C PHE A 153 30.34 1.59 21.52
N VAL A 154 31.21 1.04 20.67
CA VAL A 154 31.10 -0.33 20.17
C VAL A 154 32.20 -1.16 20.82
N CYS A 155 31.81 -2.26 21.48
CA CYS A 155 32.74 -3.22 22.04
C CYS A 155 33.39 -4.02 20.91
N GLU A 156 34.73 -4.03 20.85
CA GLU A 156 35.49 -4.72 19.80
C GLU A 156 35.33 -6.24 19.86
N ASP A 157 35.23 -6.81 21.08
CA ASP A 157 35.15 -8.26 21.28
C ASP A 157 33.84 -8.86 20.73
N ASN A 158 32.73 -8.16 20.96
CA ASN A 158 31.39 -8.69 20.72
C ASN A 158 30.61 -7.93 19.62
N GLY A 159 31.13 -6.79 19.14
CA GLY A 159 30.43 -5.88 18.23
C GLY A 159 29.16 -5.23 18.81
N LYS A 160 28.88 -5.45 20.11
CA LYS A 160 27.72 -4.90 20.80
C LYS A 160 27.98 -3.46 21.22
N ARG A 161 26.92 -2.65 21.26
CA ARG A 161 27.01 -1.27 21.72
C ARG A 161 26.85 -1.18 23.23
N TYR A 162 27.62 -0.28 23.84
CA TYR A 162 27.52 0.06 25.24
C TYR A 162 27.51 1.58 25.41
N TYR A 163 26.89 2.04 26.48
CA TYR A 163 26.75 3.43 26.85
C TYR A 163 27.68 3.71 28.02
N TYR A 164 28.56 4.69 27.86
CA TYR A 164 29.52 5.09 28.87
C TYR A 164 29.18 6.47 29.40
N HIS A 165 29.11 6.58 30.73
CA HIS A 165 28.88 7.84 31.42
C HIS A 165 30.21 8.51 31.76
N ARG A 166 30.51 9.67 31.14
CA ARG A 166 31.86 10.28 31.24
C ARG A 166 32.27 10.70 32.65
N LEU A 167 31.33 11.17 33.47
CA LEU A 167 31.63 11.66 34.83
C LEU A 167 31.78 10.52 35.84
N THR A 168 30.79 9.62 35.94
CA THR A 168 30.78 8.51 36.91
C THR A 168 31.61 7.30 36.49
N LYS A 169 32.09 7.26 35.24
CA LYS A 169 32.83 6.13 34.65
C LYS A 169 32.03 4.82 34.60
N GLN A 170 30.70 4.92 34.65
CA GLN A 170 29.82 3.76 34.58
C GLN A 170 29.59 3.32 33.13
N ILE A 171 29.39 2.01 32.94
CA ILE A 171 29.10 1.39 31.65
C ILE A 171 27.75 0.69 31.75
N LEU A 172 26.87 0.95 30.79
CA LEU A 172 25.58 0.28 30.64
C LEU A 172 25.47 -0.39 29.28
N TRP A 173 24.84 -1.56 29.24
CA TRP A 173 24.52 -2.26 27.99
C TRP A 173 23.13 -1.91 27.45
N THR A 174 22.34 -1.20 28.25
CA THR A 174 21.02 -0.67 27.90
C THR A 174 21.07 0.85 27.84
N PRO A 175 20.24 1.50 27.01
CA PRO A 175 20.15 2.95 26.98
C PRO A 175 19.87 3.52 28.38
N PRO A 176 20.42 4.69 28.72
CA PRO A 176 20.16 5.32 30.00
C PRO A 176 18.66 5.63 30.17
N PRO A 177 18.13 5.62 31.41
CA PRO A 177 16.70 5.84 31.66
C PRO A 177 16.21 7.23 31.23
N GLU A 178 17.13 8.17 31.08
CA GLU A 178 16.89 9.55 30.60
C GLU A 178 16.82 9.65 29.07
N ALA A 179 17.09 8.55 28.35
CA ALA A 179 16.99 8.54 26.89
C ALA A 179 15.53 8.70 26.44
N SER A 180 15.35 9.32 25.26
CA SER A 180 14.04 9.44 24.61
C SER A 180 13.37 8.06 24.48
N PRO A 181 12.04 7.94 24.69
CA PRO A 181 11.34 6.67 24.53
C PRO A 181 11.47 6.10 23.10
N PHE A 182 11.61 6.97 22.10
CA PHE A 182 11.89 6.54 20.72
C PHE A 182 13.26 5.89 20.57
N SER A 183 14.26 6.44 21.25
CA SER A 183 15.63 5.93 21.29
C SER A 183 15.68 4.53 21.92
N VAL A 184 14.92 4.30 22.99
CA VAL A 184 14.77 2.98 23.64
C VAL A 184 14.08 1.98 22.69
N PHE A 185 12.97 2.38 22.06
CA PHE A 185 12.26 1.54 21.11
C PHE A 185 13.13 1.10 19.92
N VAL A 186 13.92 2.03 19.38
CA VAL A 186 14.85 1.74 18.27
C VAL A 186 15.94 0.77 18.74
N PHE A 187 16.50 0.99 19.94
CA PHE A 187 17.50 0.11 20.53
C PHE A 187 17.00 -1.33 20.68
N GLU A 188 15.78 -1.54 21.17
CA GLU A 188 15.20 -2.89 21.35
C GLU A 188 15.14 -3.69 20.05
N ARG A 189 15.04 -3.02 18.90
CA ARG A 189 14.96 -3.67 17.59
C ARG A 189 16.29 -3.79 16.87
N THR A 190 17.19 -2.81 17.02
CA THR A 190 18.41 -2.71 16.21
C THR A 190 19.70 -2.81 17.02
N ASN A 191 19.63 -2.92 18.35
CA ASN A 191 20.74 -2.86 19.29
C ASN A 191 21.58 -1.57 19.20
N SER A 192 20.99 -0.48 18.74
CA SER A 192 21.68 0.81 18.57
C SER A 192 20.70 1.96 18.57
N VAL A 193 21.01 3.02 19.32
CA VAL A 193 20.10 4.17 19.43
C VAL A 193 20.11 5.02 18.16
N PHE A 194 21.23 5.08 17.45
CA PHE A 194 21.41 6.00 16.32
C PHE A 194 21.10 5.38 14.95
N THR A 195 20.35 4.27 14.89
CA THR A 195 20.11 3.62 13.60
C THR A 195 19.13 4.40 12.74
N VAL A 196 19.57 4.71 11.52
CA VAL A 196 18.74 5.30 10.48
C VAL A 196 18.32 4.23 9.49
N CYS A 197 17.04 4.20 9.17
CA CYS A 197 16.46 3.16 8.34
C CYS A 197 17.02 3.21 6.91
N ARG A 198 17.40 2.03 6.41
CA ARG A 198 17.80 1.83 5.01
C ARG A 198 16.69 1.22 4.15
N CYS A 199 15.56 0.87 4.76
CA CYS A 199 14.52 0.07 4.12
C CYS A 199 13.59 0.85 3.18
N ILE A 200 13.84 2.15 2.94
CA ILE A 200 12.88 2.99 2.22
C ILE A 200 13.55 3.73 1.03
N PRO A 201 13.07 3.56 -0.22
CA PRO A 201 13.14 4.65 -1.19
C PRO A 201 12.38 5.84 -0.61
N SER A 202 13.06 6.96 -0.35
CA SER A 202 12.56 8.14 0.41
C SER A 202 11.05 8.40 0.25
N GLN A 203 10.38 8.96 1.26
CA GLN A 203 8.94 9.27 1.17
C GLN A 203 8.60 10.03 -0.13
N GLU A 204 9.52 10.90 -0.60
CA GLU A 204 9.47 11.53 -1.92
C GLU A 204 9.57 10.55 -3.10
N ARG A 205 10.51 9.59 -3.10
CA ARG A 205 10.60 8.55 -4.12
C ARG A 205 9.32 7.70 -4.16
N ARG A 206 8.72 7.38 -3.00
CA ARG A 206 7.40 6.70 -2.94
C ARG A 206 6.30 7.58 -3.53
N LYS A 207 6.22 8.87 -3.16
CA LYS A 207 5.26 9.84 -3.73
C LYS A 207 5.42 9.97 -5.25
N ARG A 208 6.64 10.12 -5.75
CA ARG A 208 6.96 10.18 -7.19
C ARG A 208 6.56 8.89 -7.91
N CYS A 209 6.80 7.73 -7.29
CA CYS A 209 6.39 6.45 -7.84
C CYS A 209 4.85 6.36 -7.95
N MET A 210 4.13 6.69 -6.87
CA MET A 210 2.66 6.70 -6.88
C MET A 210 2.09 7.73 -7.86
N GLN A 211 2.72 8.90 -8.01
CA GLN A 211 2.33 9.90 -9.00
C GLN A 211 2.53 9.41 -10.43
N LYS A 212 3.66 8.73 -10.71
CA LYS A 212 3.89 8.07 -12.01
C LYS A 212 2.84 6.99 -12.29
N PHE A 213 2.53 6.15 -11.31
CA PHE A 213 1.46 5.15 -11.44
C PHE A 213 0.10 5.80 -11.72
N ARG A 214 -0.24 6.88 -11.02
CA ARG A 214 -1.47 7.65 -11.26
C ARG A 214 -1.53 8.22 -12.68
N MET A 215 -0.44 8.83 -13.15
CA MET A 215 -0.36 9.38 -14.51
C MET A 215 -0.51 8.28 -15.56
N TYR A 216 0.16 7.15 -15.38
CA TYR A 216 0.04 6.01 -16.29
C TYR A 216 -1.38 5.44 -16.33
N ALA A 217 -2.05 5.32 -15.18
CA ALA A 217 -3.43 4.86 -15.11
C ALA A 217 -4.39 5.80 -15.85
N LEU A 218 -4.22 7.12 -15.70
CA LEU A 218 -5.02 8.13 -16.41
C LEU A 218 -4.80 8.06 -17.92
N GLU A 219 -3.55 7.94 -18.36
CA GLU A 219 -3.21 7.82 -19.78
C GLU A 219 -3.79 6.54 -20.37
N THR A 220 -3.71 5.42 -19.66
CA THR A 220 -4.31 4.15 -20.07
C THR A 220 -5.83 4.29 -20.21
N ALA A 221 -6.49 4.94 -19.24
CA ALA A 221 -7.93 5.19 -19.29
C ALA A 221 -8.31 6.06 -20.50
N ARG A 222 -7.52 7.08 -20.82
CA ARG A 222 -7.72 7.92 -22.01
C ARG A 222 -7.57 7.11 -23.30
N GLN A 223 -6.56 6.27 -23.40
CA GLN A 223 -6.37 5.43 -24.58
C GLN A 223 -7.52 4.43 -24.76
N GLU A 224 -8.07 3.89 -23.67
CA GLU A 224 -9.24 3.02 -23.72
C GLU A 224 -10.50 3.77 -24.18
N THR A 225 -10.73 5.01 -23.71
CA THR A 225 -11.88 5.81 -24.16
C THR A 225 -11.75 6.19 -25.63
N GLU A 226 -10.56 6.58 -26.10
CA GLU A 226 -10.31 6.86 -27.51
C GLU A 226 -10.52 5.62 -28.40
N LYS A 227 -10.04 4.44 -27.96
CA LYS A 227 -10.28 3.17 -28.68
C LYS A 227 -11.76 2.86 -28.80
N ARG A 228 -12.53 2.99 -27.71
CA ARG A 228 -13.99 2.80 -27.72
C ARG A 228 -14.67 3.79 -28.67
N ASN A 229 -14.24 5.06 -28.66
CA ASN A 229 -14.82 6.08 -29.52
C ASN A 229 -14.57 5.79 -31.01
N ARG A 230 -13.36 5.33 -31.37
CA ARG A 230 -13.04 4.89 -32.75
C ARG A 230 -13.91 3.70 -33.18
N GLN A 231 -14.10 2.72 -32.29
CA GLN A 231 -14.96 1.56 -32.56
C GLN A 231 -16.41 1.97 -32.80
N LEU A 232 -16.95 2.86 -31.95
CA LEU A 232 -18.31 3.38 -32.12
C LEU A 232 -18.45 4.14 -33.44
N HIS A 233 -17.52 5.05 -33.76
CA HIS A 233 -17.54 5.77 -35.04
C HIS A 233 -17.49 4.84 -36.25
N GLY A 234 -16.66 3.78 -36.20
CA GLY A 234 -16.60 2.77 -37.24
C GLY A 234 -17.92 2.01 -37.41
N ALA A 235 -18.55 1.61 -36.29
CA ALA A 235 -19.85 0.96 -36.28
C ALA A 235 -20.95 1.88 -36.85
N PHE A 236 -20.99 3.15 -36.43
CA PHE A 236 -21.94 4.14 -36.95
C PHE A 236 -21.78 4.36 -38.46
N LYS A 237 -20.55 4.53 -38.96
CA LYS A 237 -20.30 4.65 -40.41
C LYS A 237 -20.80 3.42 -41.19
N THR A 238 -20.54 2.23 -40.66
CA THR A 238 -20.98 0.97 -41.29
C THR A 238 -22.51 0.87 -41.34
N LEU A 239 -23.19 1.23 -40.25
CA LEU A 239 -24.65 1.26 -40.20
C LEU A 239 -25.22 2.31 -41.18
N ALA A 240 -24.68 3.53 -41.19
CA ALA A 240 -25.10 4.58 -42.11
C ALA A 240 -24.97 4.15 -43.58
N TYR A 241 -23.84 3.53 -43.96
CA TYR A 241 -23.65 3.00 -45.32
C TYR A 241 -24.68 1.93 -45.69
N LYS A 242 -25.00 1.01 -44.76
CA LYS A 242 -26.04 -0.02 -44.98
C LYS A 242 -27.43 0.58 -45.16
N VAL A 243 -27.75 1.67 -44.46
CA VAL A 243 -29.05 2.37 -44.61
C VAL A 243 -29.14 3.06 -45.97
N ILE A 244 -28.07 3.74 -46.41
CA ILE A 244 -28.04 4.44 -47.70
C ILE A 244 -28.16 3.44 -48.86
N LYS A 245 -27.41 2.32 -48.81
CA LYS A 245 -27.39 1.32 -49.90
C LYS A 245 -28.67 0.49 -50.04
N ARG A 246 -29.56 0.51 -49.04
CA ARG A 246 -30.86 -0.20 -49.09
C ARG A 246 -31.98 0.59 -49.79
N LYS A 247 -31.73 1.86 -50.13
CA LYS A 247 -32.59 2.65 -51.00
C LYS A 247 -32.11 2.51 -52.44
#